data_AF-D8TI78-F1
#
_entry.id   AF-D8TI78-F1
#
_cell.length_a   1.000
_cell.length_b   1.000
_cell.length_c   1.000
_cell.angle_alpha   90.00
_cell.angle_beta   90.00
_cell.angle_gamma   90.00
#
_symmetry.space_group_name_H-M   'P 1'
#
loop_
_entity.id
_entity.type
_entity.pdbx_description
1 polymer ?
#
loop_
_entity_poly.entity_id
_entity_poly.type
_entity_poly.pdbx_seq_one_letter_code
_entity_poly.pdbx_strand_id
1 'polypeptide(L)'
;MQEQSSLLVANAAKFQKWFNVTVKESTEVVAIDRAAKKITARDVNNGQESVHPYDYLVLSPGGHAIRPPLPGADLPGIFVVKTIPDANAIKAWITEKGAKSAVVVGGGFIGLEVLENLVHRGLKCSLVEMLPQVMPPYDPEVVEPVHDRLRAAGVELHLGDGVSGFEAGPAGSAALLAVKTQSGKTHAADLVVLAIGVRPETTLARQAGLELGSRGGIKVDERMRTSDSAIFAVGDVAEVKDFVTGEQTLIPLAGPANRQGRIVADVISGNEPSRFRGSQGTSVVGLFGLTLAATGASEKTLRRLGRTFRKVYLHINNHAGYYPGAKQIDIKLLFDPTDGRVLGMQAVGEEGVEKRVDVVAMAIQKGGTVFDLEEAELCYAPQYGSAKDPVNMVGMVAANVLRNQHPLTSWDELDLQALTADPGCVLVDVREPPELDKVGKVESAVNMPLSSLRQQLAKLQDKDKKYYVYCQVGLRGYIATRQFLQAGFDAVNVSGGYKSFQQQLQEQQRPAKL
;
A
#
# COMPACT_ATOMS: atom_id res chain seq x y z
N MET A 1 23.96 15.08 10.00
CA MET A 1 23.86 13.66 10.39
C MET A 1 23.11 13.61 11.70
N GLN A 2 21.90 13.04 11.73
CA GLN A 2 21.29 12.67 13.01
C GLN A 2 22.17 11.61 13.67
N GLU A 3 22.38 11.71 14.98
CA GLU A 3 23.13 10.70 15.73
C GLU A 3 22.37 9.37 15.74
N GLN A 4 23.07 8.25 15.57
CA GLN A 4 22.49 6.90 15.64
C GLN A 4 21.76 6.63 16.97
N SER A 5 22.14 7.34 18.04
CA SER A 5 21.47 7.37 19.34
C SER A 5 19.98 7.73 19.24
N SER A 6 19.58 8.55 18.25
CA SER A 6 18.18 8.95 18.02
C SER A 6 17.29 7.81 17.55
N LEU A 7 17.85 6.71 17.03
CA LEU A 7 17.10 5.49 16.70
C LEU A 7 16.77 4.65 17.94
N LEU A 8 17.48 4.87 19.06
CA LEU A 8 17.27 4.15 20.31
C LEU A 8 16.30 4.91 21.21
N VAL A 9 15.00 4.67 21.02
CA VAL A 9 13.90 5.37 21.73
C VAL A 9 13.90 5.11 23.26
N ALA A 10 14.36 3.92 23.66
CA ALA A 10 14.47 3.50 25.06
C ALA A 10 15.59 2.48 25.25
N ASN A 11 16.02 2.29 26.49
CA ASN A 11 17.02 1.30 26.90
C ASN A 11 16.62 0.66 28.24
N ALA A 12 17.32 -0.41 28.64
CA ALA A 12 17.06 -1.13 29.88
C ALA A 12 17.03 -0.22 31.13
N ALA A 13 17.98 0.72 31.25
CA ALA A 13 18.06 1.64 32.38
C ALA A 13 16.83 2.56 32.49
N LYS A 14 16.34 3.08 31.34
CA LYS A 14 15.11 3.88 31.28
C LYS A 14 13.89 3.06 31.69
N PHE A 15 13.76 1.82 31.21
CA PHE A 15 12.67 0.92 31.59
C PHE A 15 12.66 0.62 33.09
N GLN A 16 13.82 0.30 33.66
CA GLN A 16 13.94 0.06 35.09
C GLN A 16 13.59 1.31 35.91
N LYS A 17 14.13 2.48 35.54
CA LYS A 17 13.92 3.73 36.28
C LYS A 17 12.49 4.24 36.20
N TRP A 18 11.85 4.16 35.04
CA TRP A 18 10.54 4.77 34.81
C TRP A 18 9.37 3.82 35.08
N PHE A 19 9.56 2.52 34.84
CA PHE A 19 8.47 1.54 34.85
C PHE A 19 8.72 0.36 35.79
N ASN A 20 9.88 0.32 36.48
CA ASN A 20 10.30 -0.84 37.28
C ASN A 20 10.25 -2.16 36.49
N VAL A 21 10.60 -2.09 35.19
CA VAL A 21 10.65 -3.25 34.30
C VAL A 21 12.09 -3.70 34.15
N THR A 22 12.36 -4.95 34.56
CA THR A 22 13.64 -5.59 34.33
C THR A 22 13.73 -6.05 32.88
N VAL A 23 14.62 -5.42 32.11
CA VAL A 23 14.91 -5.81 30.72
C VAL A 23 16.18 -6.65 30.72
N LYS A 24 16.10 -7.86 30.14
CA LYS A 24 17.26 -8.74 29.92
C LYS A 24 17.63 -8.71 28.44
N GLU A 25 18.61 -7.88 28.10
CA GLU A 25 19.19 -7.84 26.76
C GLU A 25 20.07 -9.08 26.53
N SER A 26 20.41 -9.37 25.26
CA SER A 26 21.21 -10.54 24.87
C SER A 26 20.74 -11.86 25.51
N THR A 27 19.43 -11.99 25.71
CA THR A 27 18.80 -13.16 26.33
C THR A 27 17.73 -13.69 25.40
N GLU A 28 17.90 -14.89 24.88
CA GLU A 28 16.98 -15.54 23.96
C GLU A 28 16.12 -16.56 24.70
N VAL A 29 14.79 -16.48 24.57
CA VAL A 29 13.91 -17.55 25.07
C VAL A 29 13.95 -18.70 24.07
N VAL A 30 14.28 -19.90 24.55
CA VAL A 30 14.51 -21.10 23.69
C VAL A 30 13.47 -22.20 23.91
N ALA A 31 12.71 -22.17 25.01
CA ALA A 31 11.63 -23.12 25.25
C ALA A 31 10.53 -22.55 26.17
N ILE A 32 9.31 -23.05 26.02
CA ILE A 32 8.16 -22.75 26.88
C ILE A 32 7.58 -24.07 27.38
N ASP A 33 7.59 -24.27 28.70
CA ASP A 33 6.85 -25.33 29.36
C ASP A 33 5.54 -24.73 29.89
N ARG A 34 4.44 -25.02 29.18
CA ARG A 34 3.10 -24.51 29.52
C ARG A 34 2.56 -25.15 30.80
N ALA A 35 2.79 -26.45 30.99
CA ALA A 35 2.25 -27.18 32.13
C ALA A 35 2.90 -26.73 33.44
N ALA A 36 4.22 -26.51 33.42
CA ALA A 36 4.95 -25.99 34.57
C ALA A 36 4.93 -24.45 34.68
N LYS A 37 4.35 -23.76 33.70
CA LYS A 37 4.39 -22.28 33.54
C LYS A 37 5.79 -21.69 33.68
N LYS A 38 6.73 -22.22 32.88
CA LYS A 38 8.13 -21.79 32.87
C LYS A 38 8.64 -21.54 31.47
N ILE A 39 9.59 -20.62 31.34
CA ILE A 39 10.40 -20.45 30.14
C ILE A 39 11.85 -20.82 30.42
N THR A 40 12.54 -21.34 29.40
CA THR A 40 14.01 -21.47 29.41
C THR A 40 14.58 -20.34 28.56
N ALA A 41 15.49 -19.58 29.16
CA ALA A 41 16.16 -18.46 28.52
C ALA A 41 17.68 -18.69 28.49
N ARG A 42 18.30 -18.40 27.36
CA ARG A 42 19.73 -18.57 27.09
C ARG A 42 20.40 -17.20 26.96
N ASP A 43 21.49 -16.99 27.69
CA ASP A 43 22.36 -15.83 27.47
C ASP A 43 23.14 -16.03 26.17
N VAL A 44 22.98 -15.10 25.22
CA VAL A 44 23.57 -15.19 23.88
C VAL A 44 25.09 -15.07 23.92
N ASN A 45 25.67 -14.45 24.95
CA ASN A 45 27.11 -14.21 25.03
C ASN A 45 27.89 -15.44 25.54
N ASN A 46 27.32 -16.22 26.47
CA ASN A 46 28.01 -17.34 27.11
C ASN A 46 27.29 -18.69 26.97
N GLY A 47 26.07 -18.72 26.40
CA GLY A 47 25.28 -19.92 26.18
C GLY A 47 24.61 -20.50 27.44
N GLN A 48 24.75 -19.87 28.60
CA GLN A 48 24.17 -20.36 29.85
C GLN A 48 22.65 -20.27 29.82
N GLU A 49 21.99 -21.37 30.21
CA GLU A 49 20.53 -21.42 30.31
C GLU A 49 20.05 -21.18 31.73
N SER A 50 18.89 -20.54 31.84
CA SER A 50 18.20 -20.24 33.09
C SER A 50 16.70 -20.42 32.93
N VAL A 51 16.03 -20.84 33.99
CA VAL A 51 14.58 -21.11 33.98
C VAL A 51 13.85 -20.05 34.78
N HIS A 52 12.80 -19.48 34.20
CA HIS A 52 12.00 -18.41 34.82
C HIS A 52 10.51 -18.83 34.86
N PRO A 53 9.83 -18.77 36.03
CA PRO A 53 8.40 -18.99 36.11
C PRO A 53 7.62 -17.77 35.59
N TYR A 54 6.37 -17.98 35.16
CA TYR A 54 5.46 -16.90 34.78
C TYR A 54 4.03 -17.17 35.25
N ASP A 55 3.29 -16.11 35.57
CA ASP A 55 1.83 -16.18 35.71
C ASP A 55 1.15 -16.01 34.36
N TYR A 56 1.64 -15.04 33.59
CA TYR A 56 1.27 -14.72 32.21
C TYR A 56 2.52 -14.56 31.34
N LEU A 57 2.41 -14.96 30.07
CA LEU A 57 3.48 -14.83 29.07
C LEU A 57 2.95 -14.07 27.85
N VAL A 58 3.74 -13.13 27.32
CA VAL A 58 3.39 -12.38 26.11
C VAL A 58 4.45 -12.61 25.04
N LEU A 59 4.04 -13.20 23.91
CA LEU A 59 4.89 -13.47 22.77
C LEU A 59 4.80 -12.30 21.78
N SER A 60 5.92 -11.58 21.60
CA SER A 60 6.07 -10.53 20.58
C SER A 60 7.39 -10.67 19.79
N PRO A 61 7.75 -11.87 19.28
CA PRO A 61 9.01 -12.08 18.56
C PRO A 61 9.08 -11.41 17.18
N GLY A 62 7.94 -10.90 16.67
CA GLY A 62 7.83 -10.30 15.34
C GLY A 62 7.96 -11.35 14.23
N GLY A 63 8.67 -11.01 13.15
CA GLY A 63 8.96 -11.94 12.07
C GLY A 63 10.36 -11.77 11.48
N HIS A 64 10.84 -12.73 10.71
CA HIS A 64 12.15 -12.71 10.06
C HIS A 64 12.06 -12.24 8.61
N ALA A 65 13.02 -11.41 8.19
CA ALA A 65 13.19 -11.10 6.76
C ALA A 65 13.46 -12.39 5.99
N ILE A 66 12.74 -12.58 4.87
CA ILE A 66 12.81 -13.81 4.12
C ILE A 66 14.10 -13.86 3.30
N ARG A 67 14.86 -14.94 3.49
CA ARG A 67 15.96 -15.33 2.63
C ARG A 67 15.49 -16.47 1.73
N PRO A 68 15.45 -16.29 0.39
CA PRO A 68 14.92 -17.31 -0.49
C PRO A 68 15.94 -18.46 -0.60
N PRO A 69 15.50 -19.73 -0.70
CA PRO A 69 16.38 -20.89 -0.84
C PRO A 69 16.90 -21.00 -2.28
N LEU A 70 17.57 -19.96 -2.77
CA LEU A 70 18.09 -19.87 -4.13
C LEU A 70 19.62 -20.07 -4.13
N PRO A 71 20.19 -20.65 -5.20
CA PRO A 71 21.64 -20.79 -5.33
C PRO A 71 22.37 -19.46 -5.14
N GLY A 72 23.45 -19.50 -4.35
CA GLY A 72 24.30 -18.34 -4.09
C GLY A 72 23.66 -17.24 -3.26
N ALA A 73 22.45 -17.44 -2.71
CA ALA A 73 21.83 -16.43 -1.87
C ALA A 73 22.79 -16.03 -0.73
N ASP A 74 23.52 -16.95 -0.10
CA ASP A 74 24.38 -16.69 1.08
C ASP A 74 25.74 -16.05 0.75
N LEU A 75 25.96 -15.61 -0.49
CA LEU A 75 27.19 -14.93 -0.87
C LEU A 75 27.38 -13.61 -0.07
N PRO A 76 28.63 -13.25 0.27
CA PRO A 76 28.94 -11.94 0.84
C PRO A 76 28.45 -10.80 -0.05
N GLY A 77 27.91 -9.74 0.55
CA GLY A 77 27.32 -8.61 -0.17
C GLY A 77 25.82 -8.75 -0.45
N ILE A 78 25.20 -9.85 -0.04
CA ILE A 78 23.74 -10.05 -0.08
C ILE A 78 23.16 -9.90 1.33
N PHE A 79 22.36 -8.85 1.51
CA PHE A 79 21.81 -8.43 2.79
C PHE A 79 20.29 -8.60 2.86
N VAL A 80 19.79 -8.71 4.08
CA VAL A 80 18.40 -8.42 4.44
C VAL A 80 18.40 -7.17 5.33
N VAL A 81 17.23 -6.57 5.60
CA VAL A 81 17.12 -5.46 6.55
C VAL A 81 15.96 -5.70 7.51
N LYS A 82 16.25 -5.81 8.81
CA LYS A 82 15.25 -5.83 9.88
C LYS A 82 15.69 -4.98 11.08
N THR A 83 16.98 -4.97 11.38
CA THR A 83 17.54 -4.44 12.62
C THR A 83 18.63 -3.40 12.36
N ILE A 84 19.05 -2.68 13.41
CA ILE A 84 20.16 -1.71 13.33
C ILE A 84 21.47 -2.38 12.86
N PRO A 85 21.86 -3.58 13.37
CA PRO A 85 23.01 -4.32 12.83
C PRO A 85 22.94 -4.55 11.31
N ASP A 86 21.78 -4.90 10.76
CA ASP A 86 21.62 -5.12 9.31
C ASP A 86 21.90 -3.85 8.51
N ALA A 87 21.32 -2.71 8.93
CA ALA A 87 21.54 -1.42 8.31
C ALA A 87 23.02 -0.98 8.40
N ASN A 88 23.67 -1.24 9.54
CA ASN A 88 25.09 -0.96 9.72
C ASN A 88 25.96 -1.84 8.82
N ALA A 89 25.62 -3.11 8.62
CA ALA A 89 26.34 -4.01 7.73
C ALA A 89 26.28 -3.53 6.27
N ILE A 90 25.10 -3.09 5.80
CA ILE A 90 24.97 -2.48 4.46
C ILE A 90 25.81 -1.21 4.35
N LYS A 91 25.75 -0.34 5.37
CA LYS A 91 26.52 0.91 5.36
C LYS A 91 28.03 0.65 5.33
N ALA A 92 28.50 -0.28 6.14
CA ALA A 92 29.90 -0.71 6.19
C ALA A 92 30.33 -1.27 4.83
N TRP A 93 29.54 -2.18 4.24
CA TRP A 93 29.82 -2.75 2.93
C TRP A 93 29.99 -1.69 1.85
N ILE A 94 29.07 -0.70 1.81
CA ILE A 94 29.15 0.40 0.85
C ILE A 94 30.48 1.15 0.96
N THR A 95 30.95 1.41 2.18
CA THR A 95 32.19 2.16 2.42
C THR A 95 33.43 1.29 2.19
N GLU A 96 33.48 0.11 2.79
CA GLU A 96 34.65 -0.78 2.77
C GLU A 96 34.91 -1.40 1.40
N LYS A 97 33.86 -1.72 0.64
CA LYS A 97 33.96 -2.27 -0.71
C LYS A 97 33.86 -1.20 -1.80
N GLY A 98 33.64 0.06 -1.42
CA GLY A 98 33.49 1.16 -2.38
C GLY A 98 32.31 0.99 -3.33
N ALA A 99 31.24 0.31 -2.90
CA ALA A 99 30.09 -0.06 -3.73
C ALA A 99 29.48 1.14 -4.45
N LYS A 100 29.23 1.00 -5.75
CA LYS A 100 28.65 2.03 -6.63
C LYS A 100 27.30 1.62 -7.21
N SER A 101 26.96 0.34 -7.15
CA SER A 101 25.73 -0.22 -7.70
C SER A 101 25.03 -1.17 -6.74
N ALA A 102 23.71 -1.18 -6.78
CA ALA A 102 22.89 -2.04 -5.94
C ALA A 102 21.72 -2.66 -6.72
N VAL A 103 21.39 -3.91 -6.41
CA VAL A 103 20.12 -4.53 -6.80
C VAL A 103 19.26 -4.72 -5.55
N VAL A 104 18.06 -4.17 -5.57
CA VAL A 104 17.04 -4.46 -4.54
C VAL A 104 16.07 -5.49 -5.12
N VAL A 105 15.80 -6.55 -4.37
CA VAL A 105 14.88 -7.62 -4.75
C VAL A 105 13.61 -7.52 -3.90
N GLY A 106 12.47 -7.28 -4.54
CA GLY A 106 11.18 -7.03 -3.91
C GLY A 106 10.83 -5.54 -3.84
N GLY A 107 9.72 -5.18 -4.46
CA GLY A 107 9.14 -3.84 -4.56
C GLY A 107 8.04 -3.57 -3.53
N GLY A 108 8.12 -4.17 -2.34
CA GLY A 108 7.28 -3.80 -1.20
C GLY A 108 7.80 -2.54 -0.47
N PHE A 109 7.10 -2.11 0.59
CA PHE A 109 7.44 -0.93 1.41
C PHE A 109 8.95 -0.85 1.75
N ILE A 110 9.48 -1.88 2.41
CA ILE A 110 10.88 -1.93 2.85
C ILE A 110 11.85 -1.85 1.67
N GLY A 111 11.55 -2.58 0.58
CA GLY A 111 12.41 -2.59 -0.60
C GLY A 111 12.51 -1.21 -1.24
N LEU A 112 11.39 -0.50 -1.37
CA LEU A 112 11.37 0.83 -1.96
C LEU A 112 12.02 1.88 -1.05
N GLU A 113 11.84 1.81 0.26
CA GLU A 113 12.54 2.72 1.21
C GLU A 113 14.06 2.50 1.19
N VAL A 114 14.51 1.25 1.17
CA VAL A 114 15.95 0.93 1.04
C VAL A 114 16.48 1.44 -0.29
N LEU A 115 15.75 1.19 -1.38
CA LEU A 115 16.10 1.64 -2.73
C LEU A 115 16.29 3.16 -2.79
N GLU A 116 15.33 3.95 -2.27
CA GLU A 116 15.43 5.40 -2.23
C GLU A 116 16.65 5.87 -1.44
N ASN A 117 16.92 5.27 -0.28
CA ASN A 117 18.09 5.61 0.53
C ASN A 117 19.42 5.27 -0.19
N LEU A 118 19.47 4.18 -0.97
CA LEU A 118 20.66 3.85 -1.77
C LEU A 118 20.86 4.84 -2.92
N VAL A 119 19.78 5.25 -3.59
CA VAL A 119 19.81 6.29 -4.63
C VAL A 119 20.28 7.64 -4.04
N HIS A 120 19.77 8.05 -2.88
CA HIS A 120 20.23 9.26 -2.18
C HIS A 120 21.69 9.21 -1.75
N ARG A 121 22.27 8.01 -1.56
CA ARG A 121 23.71 7.82 -1.33
C ARG A 121 24.54 7.80 -2.62
N GLY A 122 23.91 7.99 -3.79
CA GLY A 122 24.56 8.10 -5.09
C GLY A 122 24.86 6.75 -5.75
N LEU A 123 24.23 5.65 -5.31
CA LEU A 123 24.39 4.36 -5.96
C LEU A 123 23.48 4.27 -7.19
N LYS A 124 23.99 3.66 -8.26
CA LYS A 124 23.17 3.21 -9.39
C LYS A 124 22.34 2.01 -8.94
N CYS A 125 21.02 2.12 -8.97
CA CYS A 125 20.15 1.09 -8.42
C CYS A 125 19.23 0.46 -9.47
N SER A 126 19.08 -0.86 -9.39
CA SER A 126 18.06 -1.62 -10.10
C SER A 126 17.09 -2.26 -9.10
N LEU A 127 15.79 -2.28 -9.42
CA LEU A 127 14.78 -2.98 -8.64
C LEU A 127 14.30 -4.19 -9.44
N VAL A 128 14.33 -5.37 -8.84
CA VAL A 128 13.80 -6.61 -9.41
C VAL A 128 12.59 -7.06 -8.59
N GLU A 129 11.42 -7.07 -9.22
CA GLU A 129 10.15 -7.49 -8.64
C GLU A 129 9.52 -8.57 -9.51
N MET A 130 9.08 -9.64 -8.85
CA MET A 130 8.45 -10.80 -9.50
C MET A 130 7.07 -10.43 -10.05
N LEU A 131 6.35 -9.53 -9.37
CA LEU A 131 5.03 -9.07 -9.78
C LEU A 131 5.09 -7.98 -10.86
N PRO A 132 3.99 -7.75 -11.61
CA PRO A 132 3.96 -6.74 -12.67
C PRO A 132 3.89 -5.29 -12.15
N GLN A 133 3.97 -5.08 -10.83
CA GLN A 133 3.92 -3.78 -10.17
C GLN A 133 4.72 -3.81 -8.86
N VAL A 134 5.16 -2.63 -8.40
CA VAL A 134 5.57 -2.43 -7.00
C VAL A 134 4.33 -2.27 -6.10
N MET A 135 4.55 -2.20 -4.78
CA MET A 135 3.51 -2.01 -3.77
C MET A 135 2.31 -2.95 -3.94
N PRO A 136 2.51 -4.28 -3.83
CA PRO A 136 1.47 -5.27 -4.15
C PRO A 136 0.09 -5.07 -3.48
N PRO A 137 -0.02 -4.51 -2.25
CA PRO A 137 -1.33 -4.23 -1.64
C PRO A 137 -2.19 -3.21 -2.40
N TYR A 138 -1.57 -2.33 -3.20
CA TYR A 138 -2.25 -1.26 -3.95
C TYR A 138 -2.70 -1.77 -5.32
N ASP A 139 -3.75 -1.17 -5.88
CA ASP A 139 -4.22 -1.49 -7.22
C ASP A 139 -3.29 -0.86 -8.29
N PRO A 140 -3.12 -1.52 -9.45
CA PRO A 140 -2.09 -1.17 -10.43
C PRO A 140 -2.10 0.30 -10.87
N GLU A 141 -3.28 0.84 -11.15
CA GLU A 141 -3.46 2.21 -11.66
C GLU A 141 -3.11 3.29 -10.61
N VAL A 142 -3.15 2.96 -9.32
CA VAL A 142 -2.72 3.85 -8.23
C VAL A 142 -1.20 3.85 -8.09
N VAL A 143 -0.54 2.77 -8.49
CA VAL A 143 0.92 2.62 -8.39
C VAL A 143 1.65 3.22 -9.59
N GLU A 144 0.98 3.48 -10.71
CA GLU A 144 1.63 3.99 -11.91
C GLU A 144 2.50 5.24 -11.71
N PRO A 145 2.04 6.27 -10.96
CA PRO A 145 2.86 7.44 -10.68
C PRO A 145 4.15 7.10 -9.92
N VAL A 146 4.17 6.02 -9.14
CA VAL A 146 5.37 5.52 -8.45
C VAL A 146 6.37 4.93 -9.44
N HIS A 147 5.91 4.14 -10.41
CA HIS A 147 6.81 3.60 -11.45
C HIS A 147 7.49 4.72 -12.25
N ASP A 148 6.72 5.74 -12.63
CA ASP A 148 7.27 6.91 -13.32
C ASP A 148 8.27 7.67 -12.44
N ARG A 149 7.96 7.84 -11.15
CA ARG A 149 8.88 8.48 -10.20
C ARG A 149 10.17 7.70 -10.01
N LEU A 150 10.11 6.37 -9.93
CA LEU A 150 11.29 5.50 -9.84
C LEU A 150 12.18 5.64 -11.08
N ARG A 151 11.59 5.58 -12.27
CA ARG A 151 12.34 5.75 -13.53
C ARG A 151 12.95 7.15 -13.64
N ALA A 152 12.20 8.19 -13.25
CA ALA A 152 12.69 9.57 -13.22
C ALA A 152 13.85 9.77 -12.24
N ALA A 153 13.89 8.99 -11.15
CA ALA A 153 15.01 8.96 -10.21
C ALA A 153 16.23 8.14 -10.71
N GLY A 154 16.18 7.59 -11.93
CA GLY A 154 17.26 6.81 -12.53
C GLY A 154 17.30 5.35 -12.08
N VAL A 155 16.24 4.84 -11.45
CA VAL A 155 16.14 3.42 -11.08
C VAL A 155 15.87 2.56 -12.33
N GLU A 156 16.66 1.51 -12.51
CA GLU A 156 16.37 0.47 -13.50
C GLU A 156 15.28 -0.46 -12.95
N LEU A 157 14.04 -0.24 -13.39
CA LEU A 157 12.86 -0.95 -12.88
C LEU A 157 12.58 -2.22 -13.70
N HIS A 158 12.72 -3.39 -13.06
CA HIS A 158 12.46 -4.70 -13.65
C HIS A 158 11.28 -5.37 -12.93
N LEU A 159 10.11 -5.31 -13.56
CA LEU A 159 8.86 -5.92 -13.06
C LEU A 159 8.56 -7.21 -13.82
N GLY A 160 7.77 -8.10 -13.22
CA GLY A 160 7.37 -9.37 -13.84
C GLY A 160 8.52 -10.35 -14.03
N ASP A 161 9.58 -10.27 -13.22
CA ASP A 161 10.76 -11.12 -13.37
C ASP A 161 11.34 -11.49 -12.00
N GLY A 162 11.12 -12.73 -11.57
CA GLY A 162 11.63 -13.22 -10.29
C GLY A 162 13.12 -13.53 -10.34
N VAL A 163 13.81 -13.44 -9.20
CA VAL A 163 15.21 -13.89 -9.08
C VAL A 163 15.27 -15.41 -9.09
N SER A 164 16.24 -15.98 -9.83
CA SER A 164 16.51 -17.41 -9.93
C SER A 164 17.80 -17.85 -9.22
N GLY A 165 18.70 -16.91 -8.91
CA GLY A 165 19.93 -17.19 -8.18
C GLY A 165 20.90 -16.02 -8.18
N PHE A 166 22.03 -16.22 -7.51
CA PHE A 166 23.08 -15.24 -7.36
C PHE A 166 24.44 -15.90 -7.63
N GLU A 167 25.35 -15.16 -8.24
CA GLU A 167 26.71 -15.58 -8.51
C GLU A 167 27.69 -14.50 -8.03
N ALA A 168 28.89 -14.93 -7.64
CA ALA A 168 29.99 -13.98 -7.47
C ALA A 168 30.32 -13.33 -8.83
N GLY A 169 30.67 -12.05 -8.80
CA GLY A 169 31.13 -11.34 -9.98
C GLY A 169 32.34 -12.05 -10.60
N PRO A 170 32.48 -12.05 -11.95
CA PRO A 170 33.65 -12.62 -12.61
C PRO A 170 34.95 -12.03 -12.06
N ALA A 171 36.02 -12.84 -11.99
CA ALA A 171 37.33 -12.35 -11.57
C ALA A 171 37.79 -11.18 -12.47
N GLY A 172 38.12 -10.03 -11.87
CA GLY A 172 38.47 -8.80 -12.58
C GLY A 172 37.29 -7.93 -13.04
N SER A 173 36.05 -8.32 -12.73
CA SER A 173 34.86 -7.49 -12.93
C SER A 173 34.83 -6.31 -11.95
N ALA A 174 34.25 -5.18 -12.39
CA ALA A 174 33.96 -4.04 -11.52
C ALA A 174 32.82 -4.34 -10.53
N ALA A 175 31.89 -5.24 -10.90
CA ALA A 175 30.77 -5.65 -10.05
C ALA A 175 31.09 -6.92 -9.25
N LEU A 176 30.72 -6.91 -7.97
CA LEU A 176 31.00 -8.00 -7.01
C LEU A 176 30.02 -9.17 -7.08
N LEU A 177 28.82 -8.95 -7.62
CA LEU A 177 27.72 -9.91 -7.66
C LEU A 177 26.99 -9.86 -9.01
N ALA A 178 26.39 -10.98 -9.38
CA ALA A 178 25.47 -11.10 -10.50
C ALA A 178 24.15 -11.73 -10.05
N VAL A 179 23.04 -11.00 -10.22
CA VAL A 179 21.68 -11.46 -9.92
C VAL A 179 21.07 -12.06 -11.18
N LYS A 180 20.73 -13.34 -11.14
CA LYS A 180 20.07 -14.06 -12.24
C LYS A 180 18.56 -13.99 -12.06
N THR A 181 17.82 -13.80 -13.14
CA THR A 181 16.36 -13.81 -13.11
C THR A 181 15.78 -15.02 -13.85
N GLN A 182 14.50 -15.27 -13.64
CA GLN A 182 13.76 -16.37 -14.28
C GLN A 182 13.65 -16.16 -15.80
N SER A 183 13.65 -14.91 -16.28
CA SER A 183 13.71 -14.63 -17.72
C SER A 183 15.08 -14.88 -18.37
N GLY A 184 16.10 -15.24 -17.58
CA GLY A 184 17.47 -15.46 -18.05
C GLY A 184 18.33 -14.19 -18.10
N LYS A 185 17.82 -13.05 -17.63
CA LYS A 185 18.61 -11.81 -17.51
C LYS A 185 19.59 -11.92 -16.35
N THR A 186 20.65 -11.12 -16.45
CA THR A 186 21.66 -10.97 -15.40
C THR A 186 21.81 -9.48 -15.07
N HIS A 187 21.71 -9.13 -13.79
CA HIS A 187 21.93 -7.78 -13.28
C HIS A 187 23.20 -7.77 -12.43
N ALA A 188 24.19 -6.98 -12.84
CA ALA A 188 25.43 -6.82 -12.11
C ALA A 188 25.27 -5.79 -10.97
N ALA A 189 25.82 -6.08 -9.79
CA ALA A 189 25.75 -5.19 -8.63
C ALA A 189 26.95 -5.36 -7.70
N ASP A 190 27.21 -4.35 -6.87
CA ASP A 190 28.21 -4.44 -5.79
C ASP A 190 27.59 -4.90 -4.46
N LEU A 191 26.28 -4.71 -4.31
CA LEU A 191 25.50 -5.20 -3.19
C LEU A 191 24.08 -5.58 -3.63
N VAL A 192 23.48 -6.51 -2.91
CA VAL A 192 22.08 -6.91 -3.09
C VAL A 192 21.35 -6.76 -1.78
N VAL A 193 20.13 -6.21 -1.81
CA VAL A 193 19.22 -6.22 -0.66
C VAL A 193 17.97 -7.03 -0.97
N LEU A 194 17.72 -8.05 -0.17
CA LEU A 194 16.54 -8.90 -0.23
C LEU A 194 15.43 -8.31 0.65
N ALA A 195 14.37 -7.82 0.02
CA ALA A 195 13.20 -7.22 0.65
C ALA A 195 11.91 -7.92 0.18
N ILE A 196 11.94 -9.25 0.11
CA ILE A 196 10.87 -10.11 -0.43
C ILE A 196 9.81 -10.54 0.60
N GLY A 197 9.65 -9.75 1.66
CA GLY A 197 8.67 -9.98 2.72
C GLY A 197 9.25 -10.54 4.02
N VAL A 198 8.35 -10.76 4.97
CA VAL A 198 8.65 -11.17 6.35
C VAL A 198 7.82 -12.42 6.68
N ARG A 199 8.43 -13.38 7.37
CA ARG A 199 7.77 -14.58 7.89
C ARG A 199 7.58 -14.46 9.41
N PRO A 200 6.39 -14.71 9.97
CA PRO A 200 6.16 -14.63 11.41
C PRO A 200 7.06 -15.62 12.16
N GLU A 201 7.61 -15.19 13.31
CA GLU A 201 8.49 -16.04 14.12
C GLU A 201 7.67 -16.92 15.06
N THR A 202 7.36 -18.14 14.61
CA THR A 202 6.45 -19.06 15.30
C THR A 202 7.13 -20.29 15.90
N THR A 203 8.46 -20.35 15.94
CA THR A 203 9.20 -21.53 16.39
C THR A 203 8.83 -21.90 17.82
N LEU A 204 8.92 -20.93 18.75
CA LEU A 204 8.57 -21.15 20.16
C LEU A 204 7.12 -21.58 20.34
N ALA A 205 6.19 -20.92 19.65
CA ALA A 205 4.77 -21.23 19.75
C ALA A 205 4.46 -22.65 19.25
N ARG A 206 5.05 -23.05 18.12
CA ARG A 206 4.90 -24.38 17.55
C ARG A 206 5.46 -25.46 18.48
N GLN A 207 6.67 -25.26 18.99
CA GLN A 207 7.31 -26.19 19.93
C GLN A 207 6.52 -26.33 21.24
N ALA A 208 5.91 -25.23 21.70
CA ALA A 208 5.03 -25.22 22.87
C ALA A 208 3.62 -25.79 22.60
N GLY A 209 3.33 -26.22 21.37
CA GLY A 209 2.02 -26.76 20.98
C GLY A 209 0.88 -25.73 20.99
N LEU A 210 1.18 -24.45 20.74
CA LEU A 210 0.17 -23.42 20.54
C LEU A 210 -0.41 -23.51 19.12
N GLU A 211 -1.71 -23.20 18.98
CA GLU A 211 -2.36 -23.18 17.68
C GLU A 211 -1.77 -22.08 16.77
N LEU A 212 -1.41 -22.48 15.55
CA LEU A 212 -1.06 -21.56 14.47
C LEU A 212 -2.24 -21.43 13.50
N GLY A 213 -2.42 -20.23 12.95
CA GLY A 213 -3.43 -19.98 11.93
C GLY A 213 -2.96 -20.41 10.53
N SER A 214 -3.85 -20.29 9.54
CA SER A 214 -3.60 -20.78 8.18
C SER A 214 -2.55 -19.95 7.43
N ARG A 215 -2.25 -18.74 7.90
CA ARG A 215 -1.20 -17.87 7.37
C ARG A 215 0.15 -18.12 8.05
N GLY A 216 0.21 -19.05 9.00
CA GLY A 216 1.43 -19.43 9.72
C GLY A 216 1.79 -18.50 10.89
N GLY A 217 0.90 -17.58 11.26
CA GLY A 217 1.01 -16.80 12.51
C GLY A 217 0.45 -17.55 13.71
N ILE A 218 0.67 -17.03 14.91
CA ILE A 218 0.03 -17.53 16.13
C ILE A 218 -1.45 -17.13 16.10
N LYS A 219 -2.33 -18.12 16.23
CA LYS A 219 -3.77 -17.87 16.28
C LYS A 219 -4.12 -17.25 17.63
N VAL A 220 -4.86 -16.14 17.58
CA VAL A 220 -5.31 -15.42 18.78
C VAL A 220 -6.78 -15.08 18.74
N ASP A 221 -7.39 -14.88 19.91
CA ASP A 221 -8.72 -14.30 20.04
C ASP A 221 -8.69 -12.75 19.99
N GLU A 222 -9.86 -12.11 20.12
CA GLU A 222 -9.96 -10.64 20.14
C GLU A 222 -9.29 -9.98 21.35
N ARG A 223 -8.91 -10.75 22.37
CA ARG A 223 -8.15 -10.29 23.55
C ARG A 223 -6.66 -10.62 23.43
N MET A 224 -6.23 -11.06 22.24
CA MET A 224 -4.86 -11.46 21.90
C MET A 224 -4.38 -12.71 22.67
N ARG A 225 -5.28 -13.52 23.24
CA ARG A 225 -4.96 -14.80 23.89
C ARG A 225 -4.70 -15.86 22.84
N THR A 226 -3.71 -16.70 23.09
CA THR A 226 -3.44 -17.89 22.27
C THR A 226 -4.39 -19.04 22.66
N SER A 227 -4.14 -20.26 22.15
CA SER A 227 -4.82 -21.47 22.62
C SER A 227 -4.56 -21.82 24.09
N ASP A 228 -3.59 -21.17 24.74
CA ASP A 228 -3.40 -21.18 26.19
C ASP A 228 -3.81 -19.84 26.79
N SER A 229 -4.74 -19.86 27.75
CA SER A 229 -5.28 -18.65 28.39
C SER A 229 -4.26 -17.80 29.16
N ALA A 230 -3.12 -18.37 29.55
CA ALA A 230 -2.04 -17.66 30.22
C ALA A 230 -1.02 -17.06 29.24
N ILE A 231 -1.12 -17.38 27.95
CA ILE A 231 -0.17 -16.96 26.92
C ILE A 231 -0.88 -16.08 25.89
N PHE A 232 -0.32 -14.90 25.65
CA PHE A 232 -0.77 -13.93 24.66
C PHE A 232 0.23 -13.84 23.50
N ALA A 233 -0.23 -13.40 22.33
CA ALA A 233 0.67 -13.08 21.22
C ALA A 233 0.27 -11.77 20.54
N VAL A 234 1.24 -10.92 20.21
CA VAL A 234 1.01 -9.58 19.62
C VAL A 234 2.03 -9.26 18.54
N GLY A 235 1.72 -8.26 17.71
CA GLY A 235 2.59 -7.79 16.63
C GLY A 235 2.57 -8.71 15.42
N ASP A 236 3.64 -8.66 14.63
CA ASP A 236 3.74 -9.31 13.31
C ASP A 236 3.57 -10.84 13.34
N VAL A 237 3.69 -11.45 14.52
CA VAL A 237 3.52 -12.90 14.69
C VAL A 237 2.03 -13.30 14.80
N ALA A 238 1.17 -12.40 15.24
CA ALA A 238 -0.22 -12.70 15.56
C ALA A 238 -1.10 -12.66 14.31
N GLU A 239 -1.83 -13.74 14.05
CA GLU A 239 -2.84 -13.77 12.99
C GLU A 239 -4.09 -13.04 13.48
N VAL A 240 -4.52 -12.02 12.74
CA VAL A 240 -5.61 -11.13 13.12
C VAL A 240 -6.68 -11.09 12.05
N LYS A 241 -7.89 -10.69 12.46
CA LYS A 241 -9.00 -10.47 11.54
C LYS A 241 -8.80 -9.17 10.75
N ASP A 242 -8.93 -9.25 9.43
CA ASP A 242 -9.08 -8.07 8.58
C ASP A 242 -10.41 -7.38 8.86
N PHE A 243 -10.39 -6.07 9.09
CA PHE A 243 -11.57 -5.32 9.54
C PHE A 243 -12.68 -5.30 8.49
N VAL A 244 -12.34 -5.25 7.20
CA VAL A 244 -13.31 -5.04 6.11
C VAL A 244 -13.84 -6.37 5.59
N THR A 245 -12.95 -7.33 5.36
CA THR A 245 -13.24 -8.63 4.74
C THR A 245 -13.60 -9.70 5.77
N GLY A 246 -13.12 -9.56 7.01
CA GLY A 246 -13.30 -10.55 8.07
C GLY A 246 -12.43 -11.80 7.93
N GLU A 247 -11.58 -11.90 6.90
CA GLU A 247 -10.61 -12.99 6.76
C GLU A 247 -9.53 -12.91 7.85
N GLN A 248 -8.97 -14.07 8.20
CA GLN A 248 -7.74 -14.11 9.00
C GLN A 248 -6.52 -13.78 8.14
N THR A 249 -5.66 -12.90 8.66
CA THR A 249 -4.55 -12.31 7.91
C THR A 249 -3.36 -11.95 8.80
N LEU A 250 -2.21 -11.70 8.16
CA LEU A 250 -1.01 -11.14 8.78
C LEU A 250 -0.80 -9.73 8.25
N ILE A 251 -0.82 -8.74 9.14
CA ILE A 251 -0.60 -7.33 8.81
C ILE A 251 0.54 -6.84 9.70
N PRO A 252 1.81 -7.00 9.26
CA PRO A 252 3.00 -6.67 10.04
C PRO A 252 3.25 -5.15 10.04
N LEU A 253 2.46 -4.42 10.85
CA LEU A 253 2.53 -2.97 10.96
C LEU A 253 2.65 -2.54 12.43
N ALA A 254 3.46 -1.52 12.66
CA ALA A 254 3.78 -1.04 14.01
C ALA A 254 2.55 -0.51 14.78
N GLY A 255 1.63 0.18 14.10
CA GLY A 255 0.41 0.72 14.72
C GLY A 255 -0.46 -0.36 15.36
N PRO A 256 -0.87 -1.41 14.63
CA PRO A 256 -1.48 -2.60 15.20
C PRO A 256 -0.68 -3.22 16.35
N ALA A 257 0.63 -3.47 16.17
CA ALA A 257 1.47 -4.10 17.20
C ALA A 257 1.45 -3.34 18.55
N ASN A 258 1.61 -2.02 18.51
CA ASN A 258 1.57 -1.17 19.70
C ASN A 258 0.20 -1.20 20.39
N ARG A 259 -0.90 -1.13 19.62
CA ARG A 259 -2.26 -1.18 20.18
C ARG A 259 -2.59 -2.56 20.77
N GLN A 260 -2.12 -3.63 20.15
CA GLN A 260 -2.27 -4.99 20.66
C GLN A 260 -1.53 -5.18 21.99
N GLY A 261 -0.29 -4.69 22.10
CA GLY A 261 0.45 -4.72 23.36
C GLY A 261 -0.27 -4.00 24.50
N ARG A 262 -0.85 -2.83 24.21
CA ARG A 262 -1.69 -2.10 25.19
C ARG A 262 -2.92 -2.92 25.62
N ILE A 263 -3.60 -3.57 24.67
CA ILE A 263 -4.77 -4.42 24.97
C ILE A 263 -4.38 -5.59 25.87
N VAL A 264 -3.26 -6.26 25.61
CA VAL A 264 -2.78 -7.35 26.47
C VAL A 264 -2.50 -6.86 27.89
N ALA A 265 -1.87 -5.69 28.04
CA ALA A 265 -1.65 -5.10 29.36
C ALA A 265 -2.98 -4.80 30.10
N ASP A 266 -3.99 -4.28 29.40
CA ASP A 266 -5.34 -4.07 29.95
C ASP A 266 -5.93 -5.40 30.44
N VAL A 267 -5.90 -6.44 29.60
CA VAL A 267 -6.48 -7.76 29.89
C VAL A 267 -5.80 -8.43 31.07
N ILE A 268 -4.46 -8.46 31.12
CA ILE A 268 -3.69 -9.01 32.24
C ILE A 268 -4.00 -8.26 33.55
N SER A 269 -4.27 -6.96 33.47
CA SER A 269 -4.62 -6.12 34.63
C SER A 269 -6.10 -6.23 35.05
N GLY A 270 -6.87 -7.17 34.47
CA GLY A 270 -8.26 -7.42 34.81
C GLY A 270 -9.29 -6.59 34.03
N ASN A 271 -8.88 -5.77 33.06
CA ASN A 271 -9.79 -5.01 32.19
C ASN A 271 -10.25 -5.82 30.97
N GLU A 272 -10.99 -6.90 31.23
CA GLU A 272 -11.53 -7.85 30.24
C GLU A 272 -12.36 -7.27 29.07
N PRO A 273 -13.03 -6.09 29.19
CA PRO A 273 -13.71 -5.46 28.06
C PRO A 273 -12.79 -4.98 26.92
N SER A 274 -11.48 -4.84 27.17
CA SER A 274 -10.50 -4.42 26.16
C SER A 274 -10.37 -5.48 25.06
N ARG A 275 -10.48 -5.07 23.80
CA ARG A 275 -10.45 -5.99 22.64
C ARG A 275 -9.87 -5.34 21.39
N PHE A 276 -9.14 -6.13 20.61
CA PHE A 276 -8.63 -5.76 19.30
C PHE A 276 -9.74 -5.94 18.27
N ARG A 277 -10.05 -4.86 17.54
CA ARG A 277 -11.18 -4.82 16.60
C ARG A 277 -10.82 -5.31 15.19
N GLY A 278 -9.68 -5.98 15.04
CA GLY A 278 -9.08 -6.29 13.75
C GLY A 278 -8.22 -5.16 13.19
N SER A 279 -7.68 -5.38 12.00
CA SER A 279 -6.78 -4.47 11.31
C SER A 279 -7.29 -4.14 9.91
N GLN A 280 -7.22 -2.87 9.51
CA GLN A 280 -7.60 -2.42 8.16
C GLN A 280 -6.42 -2.38 7.19
N GLY A 281 -5.20 -2.64 7.66
CA GLY A 281 -4.00 -2.47 6.84
C GLY A 281 -3.71 -1.01 6.45
N THR A 282 -4.16 -0.03 7.24
CA THR A 282 -3.83 1.38 7.00
C THR A 282 -2.32 1.57 6.96
N SER A 283 -1.81 2.05 5.83
CA SER A 283 -0.38 2.15 5.55
C SER A 283 -0.07 3.40 4.73
N VAL A 284 1.17 3.87 4.86
CA VAL A 284 1.70 5.01 4.12
C VAL A 284 3.19 4.78 3.83
N VAL A 285 3.66 5.25 2.67
CA VAL A 285 5.08 5.30 2.32
C VAL A 285 5.39 6.58 1.55
N GLY A 286 6.52 7.21 1.87
CA GLY A 286 7.09 8.30 1.08
C GLY A 286 8.15 7.74 0.13
N LEU A 287 8.11 8.14 -1.15
CA LEU A 287 9.03 7.69 -2.19
C LEU A 287 9.37 8.84 -3.14
N PHE A 288 10.61 9.34 -3.05
CA PHE A 288 11.14 10.40 -3.92
C PHE A 288 10.24 11.63 -3.97
N GLY A 289 9.60 12.00 -2.86
CA GLY A 289 8.67 13.13 -2.76
C GLY A 289 7.22 12.84 -3.17
N LEU A 290 6.89 11.60 -3.53
CA LEU A 290 5.50 11.11 -3.55
C LEU A 290 5.14 10.50 -2.20
N THR A 291 3.87 10.59 -1.83
CA THR A 291 3.25 9.87 -0.74
C THR A 291 2.23 8.89 -1.32
N LEU A 292 2.34 7.62 -0.94
CA LEU A 292 1.36 6.58 -1.24
C LEU A 292 0.71 6.15 0.08
N ALA A 293 -0.63 6.16 0.14
CA ALA A 293 -1.34 5.69 1.33
C ALA A 293 -2.58 4.89 0.97
N ALA A 294 -2.92 3.92 1.82
CA ALA A 294 -4.10 3.08 1.65
C ALA A 294 -4.70 2.67 2.99
N THR A 295 -6.00 2.34 2.98
CA THR A 295 -6.72 1.72 4.09
C THR A 295 -7.85 0.84 3.57
N GLY A 296 -8.15 -0.25 4.28
CA GLY A 296 -9.21 -1.18 3.92
C GLY A 296 -8.82 -2.11 2.75
N ALA A 297 -9.82 -2.61 2.05
CA ALA A 297 -9.63 -3.59 0.99
C ALA A 297 -9.25 -2.93 -0.34
N SER A 298 -8.37 -3.58 -1.11
CA SER A 298 -8.12 -3.27 -2.52
C SER A 298 -9.13 -3.92 -3.45
N GLU A 299 -9.22 -3.43 -4.69
CA GLU A 299 -10.08 -4.04 -5.71
C GLU A 299 -9.68 -5.50 -5.98
N LYS A 300 -8.37 -5.78 -6.07
CA LYS A 300 -7.84 -7.16 -6.18
C LYS A 300 -8.34 -8.06 -5.06
N THR A 301 -8.38 -7.54 -3.83
CA THR A 301 -8.85 -8.30 -2.67
C THR A 301 -10.36 -8.56 -2.75
N LEU A 302 -11.16 -7.55 -3.07
CA LEU A 302 -12.61 -7.69 -3.18
C LEU A 302 -13.01 -8.65 -4.30
N ARG A 303 -12.33 -8.59 -5.45
CA ARG A 303 -12.53 -9.52 -6.58
C ARG A 303 -12.18 -10.96 -6.19
N ARG A 304 -11.03 -11.19 -5.54
CA ARG A 304 -10.65 -12.53 -5.03
C ARG A 304 -11.72 -13.13 -4.12
N LEU A 305 -12.39 -12.30 -3.33
CA LEU A 305 -13.42 -12.72 -2.38
C LEU A 305 -14.83 -12.80 -2.98
N GLY A 306 -14.99 -12.46 -4.26
CA GLY A 306 -16.31 -12.38 -4.90
C GLY A 306 -17.23 -11.35 -4.25
N ARG A 307 -16.68 -10.35 -3.54
CA ARG A 307 -17.49 -9.31 -2.89
C ARG A 307 -17.82 -8.21 -3.90
N THR A 308 -19.09 -7.87 -4.02
CA THR A 308 -19.53 -6.77 -4.89
C THR A 308 -19.05 -5.44 -4.35
N PHE A 309 -18.60 -4.55 -5.22
CA PHE A 309 -18.20 -3.19 -4.90
C PHE A 309 -18.45 -2.27 -6.10
N ARG A 310 -18.43 -0.96 -5.84
CA ARG A 310 -18.29 0.09 -6.85
C ARG A 310 -17.04 0.90 -6.55
N LYS A 311 -16.55 1.61 -7.57
CA LYS A 311 -15.34 2.42 -7.47
C LYS A 311 -15.52 3.80 -8.07
N VAL A 312 -14.78 4.75 -7.53
CA VAL A 312 -14.68 6.12 -8.02
C VAL A 312 -13.22 6.53 -8.05
N TYR A 313 -12.82 7.18 -9.14
CA TYR A 313 -11.53 7.85 -9.29
C TYR A 313 -11.71 9.37 -9.22
N LEU A 314 -10.86 10.03 -8.44
CA LEU A 314 -10.84 11.48 -8.29
C LEU A 314 -9.40 12.00 -8.37
N HIS A 315 -9.18 13.01 -9.21
CA HIS A 315 -7.90 13.71 -9.31
C HIS A 315 -8.11 15.20 -8.96
N ILE A 316 -7.67 15.61 -7.78
CA ILE A 316 -8.02 16.90 -7.20
C ILE A 316 -6.86 17.49 -6.41
N ASN A 317 -6.79 18.81 -6.28
CA ASN A 317 -5.76 19.46 -5.49
C ASN A 317 -5.89 19.14 -3.99
N ASN A 318 -4.75 19.04 -3.32
CA ASN A 318 -4.61 18.87 -1.88
C ASN A 318 -5.14 20.08 -1.08
N HIS A 319 -5.15 21.28 -1.67
CA HIS A 319 -5.76 22.49 -1.09
C HIS A 319 -6.25 23.44 -2.19
N ALA A 320 -6.75 24.62 -1.79
CA ALA A 320 -7.32 25.60 -2.70
C ALA A 320 -6.32 26.01 -3.80
N GLY A 321 -6.72 25.89 -5.06
CA GLY A 321 -5.83 26.08 -6.21
C GLY A 321 -5.34 27.52 -6.44
N TYR A 322 -5.99 28.51 -5.82
CA TYR A 322 -5.51 29.90 -5.85
C TYR A 322 -4.40 30.16 -4.83
N TYR A 323 -4.20 29.28 -3.84
CA TYR A 323 -3.11 29.38 -2.89
C TYR A 323 -1.85 28.73 -3.49
N PRO A 324 -0.67 29.35 -3.38
CA PRO A 324 0.56 28.80 -3.95
C PRO A 324 0.88 27.39 -3.46
N GLY A 325 1.45 26.56 -4.33
CA GLY A 325 1.94 25.23 -3.95
C GLY A 325 0.93 24.09 -4.05
N ALA A 326 -0.30 24.33 -4.54
CA ALA A 326 -1.30 23.27 -4.68
C ALA A 326 -0.79 22.10 -5.54
N LYS A 327 -0.85 20.89 -4.97
CA LYS A 327 -0.45 19.63 -5.60
C LYS A 327 -1.65 18.73 -5.80
N GLN A 328 -1.70 18.02 -6.92
CA GLN A 328 -2.78 17.08 -7.18
C GLN A 328 -2.60 15.79 -6.37
N ILE A 329 -3.72 15.24 -5.91
CA ILE A 329 -3.86 13.92 -5.31
C ILE A 329 -4.75 13.08 -6.22
N ASP A 330 -4.32 11.86 -6.51
CA ASP A 330 -5.09 10.84 -7.19
C ASP A 330 -5.67 9.90 -6.13
N ILE A 331 -6.98 9.71 -6.16
CA ILE A 331 -7.75 8.97 -5.17
C ILE A 331 -8.57 7.91 -5.87
N LYS A 332 -8.53 6.70 -5.33
CA LYS A 332 -9.46 5.61 -5.61
C LYS A 332 -10.24 5.27 -4.34
N LEU A 333 -11.57 5.30 -4.42
CA LEU A 333 -12.47 4.88 -3.34
C LEU A 333 -13.26 3.66 -3.77
N LEU A 334 -13.36 2.67 -2.87
CA LEU A 334 -14.13 1.44 -3.02
C LEU A 334 -15.26 1.44 -1.99
N PHE A 335 -16.48 1.15 -2.42
CA PHE A 335 -17.66 1.14 -1.56
C PHE A 335 -18.68 0.08 -1.95
N ASP A 336 -19.51 -0.32 -1.00
CA ASP A 336 -20.58 -1.29 -1.20
C ASP A 336 -21.76 -0.64 -1.96
N PRO A 337 -22.23 -1.21 -3.09
CA PRO A 337 -23.34 -0.63 -3.84
C PRO A 337 -24.69 -0.68 -3.12
N THR A 338 -24.82 -1.50 -2.06
CA THR A 338 -26.12 -1.72 -1.40
C THR A 338 -26.41 -0.67 -0.33
N ASP A 339 -25.44 -0.38 0.53
CA ASP A 339 -25.59 0.53 1.67
C ASP A 339 -24.60 1.72 1.64
N GLY A 340 -23.70 1.75 0.65
CA GLY A 340 -22.68 2.78 0.53
C GLY A 340 -21.56 2.68 1.54
N ARG A 341 -21.41 1.58 2.28
CA ARG A 341 -20.32 1.38 3.23
C ARG A 341 -18.97 1.50 2.52
N VAL A 342 -18.05 2.26 3.13
CA VAL A 342 -16.70 2.39 2.59
C VAL A 342 -15.93 1.09 2.82
N LEU A 343 -15.35 0.54 1.75
CA LEU A 343 -14.61 -0.72 1.77
C LEU A 343 -13.10 -0.49 1.73
N GLY A 344 -12.64 0.57 1.08
CA GLY A 344 -11.23 0.92 1.05
C GLY A 344 -10.96 2.21 0.29
N MET A 345 -9.79 2.79 0.55
CA MET A 345 -9.28 3.95 -0.16
C MET A 345 -7.80 3.76 -0.43
N GLN A 346 -7.37 4.17 -1.61
CA GLN A 346 -5.96 4.26 -1.98
C GLN A 346 -5.73 5.64 -2.59
N ALA A 347 -4.61 6.26 -2.29
CA ALA A 347 -4.27 7.56 -2.82
C ALA A 347 -2.77 7.74 -3.06
N VAL A 348 -2.44 8.56 -4.06
CA VAL A 348 -1.08 8.94 -4.43
C VAL A 348 -1.00 10.43 -4.76
N GLY A 349 0.07 11.09 -4.33
CA GLY A 349 0.28 12.51 -4.57
C GLY A 349 1.51 13.02 -3.82
N GLU A 350 1.91 14.26 -4.04
CA GLU A 350 3.10 14.82 -3.37
C GLU A 350 2.81 15.25 -1.92
N GLU A 351 1.60 15.77 -1.66
CA GLU A 351 1.27 16.36 -0.36
C GLU A 351 -0.18 16.10 0.07
N GLY A 352 -0.38 15.87 1.36
CA GLY A 352 -1.70 15.78 2.00
C GLY A 352 -2.48 14.51 1.66
N VAL A 353 -1.80 13.44 1.25
CA VAL A 353 -2.38 12.14 0.87
C VAL A 353 -2.80 11.38 2.14
N GLU A 354 -1.87 11.26 3.07
CA GLU A 354 -2.02 10.62 4.37
C GLU A 354 -3.18 11.22 5.16
N LYS A 355 -3.34 12.55 5.14
CA LYS A 355 -4.49 13.24 5.77
C LYS A 355 -5.84 12.68 5.30
N ARG A 356 -5.99 12.40 4.00
CA ARG A 356 -7.26 11.91 3.43
C ARG A 356 -7.48 10.45 3.81
N VAL A 357 -6.43 9.65 3.73
CA VAL A 357 -6.50 8.23 4.09
C VAL A 357 -6.78 8.05 5.58
N ASP A 358 -6.25 8.89 6.46
CA ASP A 358 -6.53 8.84 7.90
C ASP A 358 -8.01 9.14 8.22
N VAL A 359 -8.59 10.15 7.57
CA VAL A 359 -10.03 10.46 7.70
C VAL A 359 -10.88 9.27 7.27
N VAL A 360 -10.57 8.67 6.12
CA VAL A 360 -11.32 7.52 5.61
C VAL A 360 -11.06 6.25 6.44
N ALA A 361 -9.86 6.06 6.98
CA ALA A 361 -9.55 4.96 7.88
C ALA A 361 -10.43 5.02 9.13
N MET A 362 -10.62 6.22 9.71
CA MET A 362 -11.53 6.44 10.82
C MET A 362 -13.00 6.19 10.44
N ALA A 363 -13.43 6.65 9.26
CA ALA A 363 -14.78 6.39 8.77
C ALA A 363 -15.06 4.88 8.64
N ILE A 364 -14.14 4.12 8.03
CA ILE A 364 -14.24 2.66 7.92
C ILE A 364 -14.39 2.01 9.31
N GLN A 365 -13.56 2.39 10.31
CA GLN A 365 -13.68 1.83 11.67
C GLN A 365 -15.05 2.07 12.32
N LYS A 366 -15.73 3.15 11.94
CA LYS A 366 -17.06 3.51 12.44
C LYS A 366 -18.19 2.89 11.62
N GLY A 367 -17.88 2.12 10.58
CA GLY A 367 -18.89 1.61 9.65
C GLY A 367 -19.47 2.71 8.76
N GLY A 368 -18.73 3.79 8.55
CA GLY A 368 -19.14 4.94 7.76
C GLY A 368 -19.38 4.60 6.29
N THR A 369 -20.23 5.41 5.69
CA THR A 369 -20.71 5.31 4.31
C THR A 369 -20.18 6.47 3.46
N VAL A 370 -20.35 6.38 2.15
CA VAL A 370 -20.04 7.48 1.23
C VAL A 370 -20.88 8.74 1.50
N PHE A 371 -22.04 8.60 2.13
CA PHE A 371 -22.88 9.72 2.57
C PHE A 371 -22.28 10.42 3.80
N ASP A 372 -21.65 9.67 4.71
CA ASP A 372 -20.91 10.30 5.82
C ASP A 372 -19.68 11.06 5.30
N LEU A 373 -19.03 10.56 4.24
CA LEU A 373 -17.89 11.25 3.61
C LEU A 373 -18.33 12.55 2.91
N GLU A 374 -19.50 12.57 2.27
CA GLU A 374 -19.97 13.74 1.54
C GLU A 374 -20.23 14.94 2.47
N GLU A 375 -20.77 14.68 3.67
CA GLU A 375 -21.14 15.69 4.68
C GLU A 375 -20.04 15.95 5.73
N ALA A 376 -18.88 15.28 5.64
CA ALA A 376 -17.82 15.41 6.64
C ALA A 376 -17.33 16.87 6.81
N GLU A 377 -17.41 17.40 8.03
CA GLU A 377 -16.86 18.71 8.37
C GLU A 377 -15.36 18.61 8.68
N LEU A 378 -14.51 19.10 7.78
CA LEU A 378 -13.05 18.99 7.87
C LEU A 378 -12.37 20.36 7.94
N CYS A 379 -11.18 20.42 8.55
CA CYS A 379 -10.44 21.67 8.71
C CYS A 379 -10.15 22.34 7.37
N TYR A 380 -10.54 23.62 7.25
CA TYR A 380 -10.31 24.43 6.06
C TYR A 380 -9.62 25.76 6.37
N ALA A 381 -8.49 25.96 5.72
CA ALA A 381 -7.95 27.26 5.30
C ALA A 381 -7.26 27.06 3.94
N PRO A 382 -7.05 28.11 3.13
CA PRO A 382 -6.57 27.97 1.75
C PRO A 382 -5.28 27.16 1.58
N GLN A 383 -4.38 27.21 2.57
CA GLN A 383 -3.10 26.50 2.59
C GLN A 383 -3.18 25.03 3.04
N TYR A 384 -4.32 24.58 3.60
CA TYR A 384 -4.46 23.24 4.16
C TYR A 384 -5.54 22.39 3.47
N GLY A 385 -6.51 23.04 2.82
CA GLY A 385 -7.64 22.35 2.20
C GLY A 385 -8.42 23.24 1.24
N SER A 386 -9.58 22.74 0.84
CA SER A 386 -10.55 23.43 0.00
C SER A 386 -11.88 23.46 0.73
N ALA A 387 -12.79 24.38 0.37
CA ALA A 387 -14.12 24.46 0.99
C ALA A 387 -14.90 23.13 0.92
N LYS A 388 -14.60 22.31 -0.09
CA LYS A 388 -14.92 20.88 -0.14
C LYS A 388 -13.60 20.12 -0.19
N ASP A 389 -13.27 19.38 0.86
CA ASP A 389 -12.06 18.57 0.87
C ASP A 389 -12.15 17.47 -0.20
N PRO A 390 -11.02 16.97 -0.72
CA PRO A 390 -10.99 15.73 -1.49
C PRO A 390 -11.84 14.58 -0.91
N VAL A 391 -11.94 14.42 0.42
CA VAL A 391 -12.87 13.45 1.05
C VAL A 391 -14.33 13.77 0.74
N ASN A 392 -14.76 15.03 0.90
CA ASN A 392 -16.13 15.43 0.55
C ASN A 392 -16.41 15.17 -0.93
N MET A 393 -15.46 15.54 -1.79
CA MET A 393 -15.63 15.42 -3.23
C MET A 393 -15.76 13.95 -3.68
N VAL A 394 -14.97 13.03 -3.12
CA VAL A 394 -15.09 11.60 -3.45
C VAL A 394 -16.38 11.00 -2.88
N GLY A 395 -16.80 11.42 -1.68
CA GLY A 395 -18.09 11.08 -1.08
C GLY A 395 -19.27 11.52 -1.94
N MET A 396 -19.29 12.79 -2.36
CA MET A 396 -20.34 13.34 -3.25
C MET A 396 -20.43 12.60 -4.58
N VAL A 397 -19.30 12.26 -5.20
CA VAL A 397 -19.31 11.50 -6.46
C VAL A 397 -19.89 10.11 -6.24
N ALA A 398 -19.47 9.38 -5.20
CA ALA A 398 -19.99 8.05 -4.90
C ALA A 398 -21.48 8.08 -4.48
N ALA A 399 -21.89 9.06 -3.69
CA ALA A 399 -23.28 9.25 -3.29
C ALA A 399 -24.20 9.57 -4.49
N ASN A 400 -23.74 10.37 -5.45
CA ASN A 400 -24.48 10.61 -6.70
C ASN A 400 -24.70 9.33 -7.50
N VAL A 401 -23.72 8.40 -7.49
CA VAL A 401 -23.86 7.08 -8.12
C VAL A 401 -24.94 6.27 -7.41
N LEU A 402 -24.93 6.20 -6.08
CA LEU A 402 -25.92 5.43 -5.32
C LEU A 402 -27.33 6.00 -5.38
N ARG A 403 -27.45 7.34 -5.47
CA ARG A 403 -28.74 8.03 -5.66
C ARG A 403 -29.26 7.94 -7.10
N ASN A 404 -28.56 7.24 -8.00
CA ASN A 404 -28.86 7.19 -9.43
C ASN A 404 -28.96 8.60 -10.08
N GLN A 405 -28.26 9.58 -9.51
CA GLN A 405 -28.24 10.96 -9.99
C GLN A 405 -27.17 11.18 -11.06
N HIS A 406 -26.17 10.29 -11.11
CA HIS A 406 -25.07 10.41 -12.05
C HIS A 406 -24.58 9.03 -12.52
N PRO A 407 -24.91 8.62 -13.75
CA PRO A 407 -24.38 7.41 -14.34
C PRO A 407 -22.86 7.50 -14.48
N LEU A 408 -22.14 6.48 -14.00
CA LEU A 408 -20.69 6.44 -13.96
C LEU A 408 -20.19 5.04 -14.35
N THR A 409 -19.17 5.00 -15.19
CA THR A 409 -18.39 3.81 -15.60
C THR A 409 -16.90 4.11 -15.39
N SER A 410 -16.04 3.10 -15.37
CA SER A 410 -14.58 3.27 -15.44
C SER A 410 -13.99 2.75 -16.75
N TRP A 411 -12.78 3.18 -17.09
CA TRP A 411 -12.10 2.78 -18.32
C TRP A 411 -11.89 1.27 -18.44
N ASP A 412 -11.64 0.57 -17.33
CA ASP A 412 -11.47 -0.89 -17.29
C ASP A 412 -12.79 -1.67 -17.41
N GLU A 413 -13.94 -1.00 -17.25
CA GLU A 413 -15.27 -1.56 -17.54
C GLU A 413 -15.66 -1.35 -19.01
N LEU A 414 -14.90 -0.56 -19.76
CA LEU A 414 -15.15 -0.27 -21.17
C LEU A 414 -14.26 -1.12 -22.07
N ASP A 415 -14.88 -1.94 -22.92
CA ASP A 415 -14.21 -2.44 -24.11
C ASP A 415 -14.22 -1.34 -25.17
N LEU A 416 -13.12 -0.60 -25.29
CA LEU A 416 -13.00 0.50 -26.24
C LEU A 416 -13.12 0.03 -27.69
N GLN A 417 -12.67 -1.18 -28.01
CA GLN A 417 -12.80 -1.71 -29.36
C GLN A 417 -14.27 -2.00 -29.69
N ALA A 418 -14.99 -2.66 -28.78
CA ALA A 418 -16.41 -2.93 -28.96
C ALA A 418 -17.24 -1.64 -28.97
N LEU A 419 -16.96 -0.70 -28.07
CA LEU A 419 -17.64 0.60 -27.97
C LEU A 419 -17.50 1.40 -29.25
N THR A 420 -16.31 1.40 -29.86
CA THR A 420 -16.04 2.20 -31.07
C THR A 420 -16.54 1.52 -32.35
N ALA A 421 -16.72 0.20 -32.32
CA ALA A 421 -17.34 -0.55 -33.41
C ALA A 421 -18.88 -0.46 -33.40
N ASP A 422 -19.50 -0.14 -32.26
CA ASP A 422 -20.95 -0.01 -32.13
C ASP A 422 -21.45 1.38 -32.58
N PRO A 423 -22.21 1.50 -33.68
CA PRO A 423 -22.74 2.78 -34.15
C PRO A 423 -23.78 3.41 -33.18
N GLY A 424 -24.30 2.64 -32.23
CA GLY A 424 -25.17 3.10 -31.15
C GLY A 424 -24.41 3.77 -30.00
N CYS A 425 -23.08 3.71 -29.97
CA CYS A 425 -22.25 4.28 -28.93
C CYS A 425 -21.40 5.44 -29.46
N VAL A 426 -21.18 6.46 -28.62
CA VAL A 426 -20.30 7.59 -28.95
C VAL A 426 -19.40 7.91 -27.75
N LEU A 427 -18.09 7.84 -27.93
CA LEU A 427 -17.13 8.34 -26.96
C LEU A 427 -16.93 9.85 -27.19
N VAL A 428 -17.12 10.66 -26.15
CA VAL A 428 -17.10 12.12 -26.21
C VAL A 428 -16.02 12.69 -25.30
N ASP A 429 -15.08 13.44 -25.88
CA ASP A 429 -14.07 14.22 -25.16
C ASP A 429 -14.55 15.66 -25.01
N VAL A 430 -14.83 16.11 -23.79
CA VAL A 430 -15.32 17.49 -23.55
C VAL A 430 -14.22 18.48 -23.14
N ARG A 431 -12.94 18.09 -23.27
CA ARG A 431 -11.81 19.01 -23.12
C ARG A 431 -11.77 20.02 -24.26
N GLU A 432 -11.09 21.14 -24.00
CA GLU A 432 -10.85 22.14 -25.04
C GLU A 432 -9.78 21.64 -26.01
N PRO A 433 -9.84 21.97 -27.32
CA PRO A 433 -8.91 21.44 -28.32
C PRO A 433 -7.41 21.59 -27.97
N PRO A 434 -6.94 22.73 -27.38
CA PRO A 434 -5.54 22.85 -26.99
C PRO A 434 -5.06 21.84 -25.94
N GLU A 435 -5.97 21.24 -25.16
CA GLU A 435 -5.63 20.17 -24.21
C GLU A 435 -5.32 18.86 -24.93
N LEU A 436 -6.05 18.55 -26.01
CA LEU A 436 -5.87 17.33 -26.80
C LEU A 436 -4.48 17.33 -27.47
N ASP A 437 -4.06 18.48 -28.00
CA ASP A 437 -2.76 18.62 -28.65
C ASP A 437 -1.59 18.49 -27.66
N LYS A 438 -1.77 18.97 -26.42
CA LYS A 438 -0.71 19.02 -25.41
C LYS A 438 -0.58 17.74 -24.60
N VAL A 439 -1.70 17.09 -24.28
CA VAL A 439 -1.76 15.97 -23.32
C VAL A 439 -2.04 14.65 -24.04
N GLY A 440 -2.59 14.70 -25.26
CA GLY A 440 -3.06 13.54 -26.01
C GLY A 440 -4.57 13.33 -25.89
N LYS A 441 -5.09 12.36 -26.65
CA LYS A 441 -6.51 12.05 -26.80
C LYS A 441 -6.74 10.56 -27.00
N VAL A 442 -7.98 10.10 -26.78
CA VAL A 442 -8.42 8.79 -27.26
C VAL A 442 -8.81 8.97 -28.72
N GLU A 443 -8.12 8.29 -29.64
CA GLU A 443 -8.26 8.56 -31.09
C GLU A 443 -9.69 8.39 -31.64
N SER A 444 -10.47 7.51 -31.04
CA SER A 444 -11.85 7.26 -31.42
C SER A 444 -12.88 8.24 -30.83
N ALA A 445 -12.46 9.16 -29.96
CA ALA A 445 -13.37 10.09 -29.30
C ALA A 445 -13.74 11.28 -30.19
N VAL A 446 -15.02 11.64 -30.19
CA VAL A 446 -15.52 12.88 -30.78
C VAL A 446 -15.29 14.02 -29.79
N ASN A 447 -14.57 15.07 -30.21
CA ASN A 447 -14.36 16.23 -29.35
C ASN A 447 -15.57 17.17 -29.37
N MET A 448 -16.21 17.35 -28.22
CA MET A 448 -17.33 18.28 -28.01
C MET A 448 -17.02 19.18 -26.80
N PRO A 449 -16.21 20.25 -26.97
CA PRO A 449 -15.72 21.05 -25.86
C PRO A 449 -16.83 21.57 -24.95
N LEU A 450 -16.63 21.48 -23.64
CA LEU A 450 -17.64 21.88 -22.65
C LEU A 450 -18.13 23.32 -22.86
N SER A 451 -17.24 24.22 -23.29
CA SER A 451 -17.52 25.63 -23.59
C SER A 451 -18.63 25.85 -24.63
N SER A 452 -18.76 24.93 -25.59
CA SER A 452 -19.73 25.01 -26.68
C SER A 452 -20.78 23.88 -26.67
N LEU A 453 -20.66 22.93 -25.73
CA LEU A 453 -21.45 21.71 -25.66
C LEU A 453 -22.97 21.97 -25.74
N ARG A 454 -23.49 22.94 -24.98
CA ARG A 454 -24.93 23.24 -24.97
C ARG A 454 -25.48 23.61 -26.35
N GLN A 455 -24.71 24.35 -27.15
CA GLN A 455 -25.11 24.73 -28.51
C GLN A 455 -25.03 23.54 -29.47
N GLN A 456 -24.05 22.65 -29.26
CA GLN A 456 -23.91 21.42 -30.04
C GLN A 456 -25.06 20.44 -29.74
N LEU A 457 -25.41 20.25 -28.46
CA LEU A 457 -26.52 19.39 -28.04
C LEU A 457 -27.87 19.82 -28.61
N ALA A 458 -28.10 21.13 -28.75
CA ALA A 458 -29.32 21.65 -29.37
C ALA A 458 -29.47 21.29 -30.85
N LYS A 459 -28.36 20.97 -31.53
CA LYS A 459 -28.33 20.57 -32.95
C LYS A 459 -28.20 19.06 -33.15
N LEU A 460 -27.89 18.32 -32.09
CA LEU A 460 -27.61 16.89 -32.16
C LEU A 460 -28.92 16.10 -32.25
N GLN A 461 -29.05 15.30 -33.31
CA GLN A 461 -30.30 14.57 -33.64
C GLN A 461 -30.32 13.13 -33.15
N ASP A 462 -29.16 12.56 -32.81
CA ASP A 462 -28.99 11.13 -32.50
C ASP A 462 -29.43 10.77 -31.06
N LYS A 463 -30.73 10.89 -30.76
CA LYS A 463 -31.28 10.65 -29.41
C LYS A 463 -31.19 9.19 -28.93
N ASP A 464 -31.10 8.24 -29.87
CA ASP A 464 -31.06 6.81 -29.57
C ASP A 464 -29.64 6.30 -29.23
N LYS A 465 -28.63 7.16 -29.35
CA LYS A 465 -27.24 6.79 -29.04
C LYS A 465 -26.93 6.95 -27.56
N LYS A 466 -26.03 6.09 -27.08
CA LYS A 466 -25.44 6.18 -25.74
C LYS A 466 -24.10 6.92 -25.79
N TYR A 467 -23.98 7.97 -24.99
CA TYR A 467 -22.81 8.84 -24.95
C TYR A 467 -21.92 8.54 -23.74
N TYR A 468 -20.67 8.16 -23.98
CA TYR A 468 -19.63 7.96 -22.96
C TYR A 468 -18.79 9.22 -22.88
N VAL A 469 -18.94 9.98 -21.81
CA VAL A 469 -18.40 11.34 -21.72
C VAL A 469 -17.20 11.36 -20.78
N TYR A 470 -16.09 11.91 -21.23
CA TYR A 470 -14.91 12.11 -20.38
C TYR A 470 -14.30 13.50 -20.57
N CYS A 471 -13.53 13.93 -19.57
CA CYS A 471 -12.66 15.09 -19.66
C CYS A 471 -11.27 14.75 -19.10
N GLN A 472 -10.45 15.73 -18.72
CA GLN A 472 -9.12 15.43 -18.17
C GLN A 472 -9.16 14.60 -16.87
N VAL A 473 -10.05 14.92 -15.93
CA VAL A 473 -10.06 14.36 -14.57
C VAL A 473 -11.46 13.94 -14.06
N GLY A 474 -12.48 13.98 -14.92
CA GLY A 474 -13.86 13.61 -14.60
C GLY A 474 -14.80 14.77 -14.23
N LEU A 475 -14.34 15.89 -13.65
CA LEU A 475 -15.23 16.99 -13.22
C LEU A 475 -16.02 17.63 -14.37
N ARG A 476 -15.34 18.05 -15.44
CA ARG A 476 -16.01 18.59 -16.64
C ARG A 476 -16.85 17.54 -17.35
N GLY A 477 -16.45 16.27 -17.30
CA GLY A 477 -17.23 15.13 -17.79
C GLY A 477 -18.54 14.97 -17.03
N TYR A 478 -18.52 15.12 -15.69
CA TYR A 478 -19.73 15.18 -14.86
C TYR A 478 -20.66 16.30 -15.32
N ILE A 479 -20.15 17.54 -15.45
CA ILE A 479 -20.96 18.69 -15.89
C ILE A 479 -21.57 18.42 -17.27
N ALA A 480 -20.78 17.92 -18.21
CA ALA A 480 -21.23 17.59 -19.55
C ALA A 480 -22.31 16.50 -19.55
N THR A 481 -22.10 15.40 -18.81
CA THR A 481 -23.07 14.32 -18.67
C THR A 481 -24.41 14.83 -18.14
N ARG A 482 -24.39 15.75 -17.16
CA ARG A 482 -25.62 16.40 -16.68
C ARG A 482 -26.30 17.22 -17.78
N GLN A 483 -25.56 17.91 -18.63
CA GLN A 483 -26.12 18.61 -19.79
C GLN A 483 -26.72 17.65 -20.83
N PHE A 484 -26.07 16.52 -21.13
CA PHE A 484 -26.61 15.48 -22.01
C PHE A 484 -27.93 14.92 -21.46
N LEU A 485 -27.94 14.49 -20.20
CA LEU A 485 -29.13 13.92 -19.54
C LEU A 485 -30.30 14.91 -19.50
N GLN A 486 -30.03 16.19 -19.16
CA GLN A 486 -31.06 17.24 -19.14
C GLN A 486 -31.59 17.60 -20.53
N ALA A 487 -30.77 17.40 -21.58
CA ALA A 487 -31.19 17.54 -22.96
C ALA A 487 -31.88 16.26 -23.51
N GLY A 488 -32.08 15.22 -22.69
CA GLY A 488 -32.78 13.99 -23.05
C GLY A 488 -31.94 12.98 -23.84
N PHE A 489 -30.61 13.00 -23.69
CA PHE A 489 -29.72 11.96 -24.24
C PHE A 489 -29.35 10.94 -23.15
N ASP A 490 -29.10 9.67 -23.54
CA ASP A 490 -28.49 8.68 -22.65
C ASP A 490 -26.98 8.94 -22.56
N ALA A 491 -26.50 9.28 -21.37
CA ALA A 491 -25.09 9.59 -21.17
C ALA A 491 -24.54 9.04 -19.85
N VAL A 492 -23.30 8.57 -19.91
CA VAL A 492 -22.52 8.04 -18.79
C VAL A 492 -21.18 8.73 -18.73
N ASN A 493 -20.76 9.13 -17.52
CA ASN A 493 -19.45 9.72 -17.32
C ASN A 493 -18.39 8.64 -17.12
N VAL A 494 -17.22 8.82 -17.71
CA VAL A 494 -16.06 7.95 -17.47
C VAL A 494 -15.24 8.50 -16.31
N SER A 495 -15.21 7.74 -15.21
CA SER A 495 -14.57 8.11 -13.94
C SER A 495 -13.08 8.38 -14.12
N GLY A 496 -12.55 9.40 -13.42
CA GLY A 496 -11.15 9.80 -13.50
C GLY A 496 -10.69 10.45 -14.82
N GLY A 497 -11.50 10.38 -15.88
CA GLY A 497 -11.20 11.04 -17.15
C GLY A 497 -9.92 10.52 -17.84
N TYR A 498 -9.37 11.32 -18.75
CA TYR A 498 -8.21 10.96 -19.57
C TYR A 498 -6.96 10.64 -18.71
N LYS A 499 -6.81 11.26 -17.54
CA LYS A 499 -5.70 10.94 -16.64
C LYS A 499 -5.74 9.48 -16.18
N SER A 500 -6.89 8.99 -15.74
CA SER A 500 -7.07 7.57 -15.38
C SER A 500 -6.89 6.65 -16.60
N PHE A 501 -7.31 7.07 -17.79
CA PHE A 501 -7.05 6.31 -19.02
C PHE A 501 -5.55 6.11 -19.26
N GLN A 502 -4.74 7.16 -19.10
CA GLN A 502 -3.29 7.06 -19.28
C GLN A 502 -2.66 6.10 -18.27
N GLN A 503 -3.09 6.17 -17.00
CA GLN A 503 -2.60 5.27 -15.94
C GLN A 503 -2.92 3.80 -16.26
N GLN A 504 -4.13 3.51 -16.76
CA GLN A 504 -4.53 2.15 -17.15
C GLN A 504 -3.91 1.69 -18.48
N LEU A 505 -3.69 2.58 -19.44
CA LEU A 505 -3.05 2.22 -20.70
C LEU A 505 -1.59 1.81 -20.48
N GLN A 506 -0.88 2.52 -19.60
CA GLN A 506 0.50 2.18 -19.21
C GLN A 506 0.58 0.83 -18.48
N GLU A 507 -0.46 0.45 -17.73
CA GLU A 507 -0.62 -0.89 -17.17
C GLU A 507 -0.77 -1.94 -18.28
N GLN A 508 -1.70 -1.75 -19.21
CA GLN A 508 -2.03 -2.72 -20.28
C GLN A 508 -0.92 -2.91 -21.32
N GLN A 509 -0.12 -1.87 -21.59
CA GLN A 509 1.02 -1.93 -22.52
C GLN A 509 2.22 -2.70 -21.94
N ARG A 510 2.15 -3.18 -20.70
CA ARG A 510 3.19 -4.06 -20.17
C ARG A 510 3.11 -5.42 -20.85
N PRO A 511 4.26 -6.01 -21.23
CA PRO A 511 4.26 -7.37 -21.74
C PRO A 511 3.66 -8.27 -20.66
N ALA A 512 2.51 -8.88 -20.95
CA ALA A 512 1.99 -9.99 -20.16
C ALA A 512 3.05 -11.10 -20.20
N LYS A 513 3.82 -11.23 -19.13
CA LYS A 513 4.80 -12.31 -18.98
C LYS A 513 4.48 -13.08 -17.70
N LEU A 514 3.98 -14.29 -17.98
CA LEU A 514 3.76 -15.48 -17.14
C LEU A 514 2.71 -15.36 -16.05
#